data_AF-A0A136KGA1-F1
#
_entry.id   AF-A0A136KGA1-F1
#
_cell.length_a   1.000
_cell.length_b   1.000
_cell.length_c   1.000
_cell.angle_alpha   90.00
_cell.angle_beta   90.00
_cell.angle_gamma   90.00
#
_symmetry.space_group_name_H-M   'P 1'
#
loop_
_entity.id
_entity.type
_entity.pdbx_description
1 polymer ?
#
loop_
_entity_poly.entity_id
_entity_poly.type
_entity_poly.pdbx_seq_one_letter_code
_entity_poly.pdbx_strand_id
1 'polypeptide(L)'
;MQEKLLTELETRTELPEIIFWESGKVDARLKLYKYISKHGKVVESTILNESNVINWLVKYADEKDVNLSSSIARTIVNHVGTNQHILAGEVDKLILLAKSHERNFLVEEDISILAGSTLEASRWDLLEAINSGNKKLSLQLVNQILQNPNEFQPLVGLLAWQFRTLYLVSRKDLTTVDLAELGIKGYVLQKARSYLHKTNSQKILVLHHKLANLDLAVKEGRIDARIGINMLLTI
;
A
#
# COMPACT_ATOMS: atom_id res chain seq x y z
N MET A 1 -5.32 -23.87 29.64
CA MET A 1 -4.18 -23.98 28.71
C MET A 1 -2.97 -23.21 29.21
N GLN A 2 -3.09 -21.91 29.51
CA GLN A 2 -1.97 -21.06 29.95
C GLN A 2 -1.30 -21.51 31.27
N GLU A 3 -2.07 -22.00 32.26
CA GLU A 3 -1.47 -22.44 33.54
C GLU A 3 -0.64 -23.72 33.40
N LYS A 4 -1.10 -24.70 32.60
CA LYS A 4 -0.30 -25.91 32.30
C LYS A 4 1.01 -25.57 31.60
N LEU A 5 0.96 -24.64 30.65
CA LEU A 5 2.13 -24.19 29.91
C LEU A 5 3.14 -23.48 30.83
N LEU A 6 2.66 -22.64 31.76
CA LEU A 6 3.52 -21.99 32.75
C LEU A 6 4.21 -23.02 33.66
N THR A 7 3.48 -24.03 34.12
CA THR A 7 4.05 -25.11 34.94
C THR A 7 5.13 -25.90 34.16
N GLU A 8 4.93 -26.18 32.88
CA GLU A 8 5.96 -26.83 32.05
C GLU A 8 7.20 -25.96 31.84
N LEU A 9 7.03 -24.65 31.67
CA LEU A 9 8.15 -23.71 31.54
C LEU A 9 8.94 -23.59 32.85
N GLU A 10 8.27 -23.61 34.00
CA GLU A 10 8.90 -23.51 35.33
C GLU A 10 9.64 -24.78 35.76
N THR A 11 9.21 -25.95 35.28
CA THR A 11 9.73 -27.25 35.74
C THR A 11 10.90 -27.79 34.92
N ARG A 12 11.09 -27.31 33.68
CA ARG A 12 12.18 -27.79 32.81
C ARG A 12 13.47 -27.00 33.06
N THR A 13 14.56 -27.73 33.28
CA THR A 13 15.92 -27.19 33.40
C THR A 13 16.54 -26.81 32.05
N GLU A 14 16.13 -27.47 30.97
CA GLU A 14 16.51 -27.13 29.59
C GLU A 14 15.24 -26.97 28.74
N LEU A 15 15.10 -25.81 28.13
CA LEU A 15 14.02 -25.51 27.19
C LEU A 15 14.61 -25.37 25.79
N PRO A 16 13.97 -25.95 24.76
CA PRO A 16 14.27 -25.56 23.39
C PRO A 16 13.96 -24.06 23.18
N GLU A 17 14.43 -23.49 22.09
CA GLU A 17 14.04 -22.13 21.71
C GLU A 17 12.54 -22.12 21.39
N ILE A 18 11.74 -21.45 22.22
CA ILE A 18 10.28 -21.37 22.10
C ILE A 18 9.89 -19.97 21.66
N ILE A 19 9.15 -19.86 20.56
CA ILE A 19 8.62 -18.61 20.03
C ILE A 19 7.12 -18.56 20.28
N PHE A 20 6.67 -17.54 21.01
CA PHE A 20 5.26 -17.22 21.17
C PHE A 20 4.90 -16.09 20.20
N TRP A 21 3.85 -16.29 19.41
CA TRP A 21 3.34 -15.28 18.49
C TRP A 21 1.86 -15.02 18.75
N GLU A 22 1.51 -13.73 18.82
CA GLU A 22 0.13 -13.26 18.96
C GLU A 22 -0.08 -12.06 18.04
N SER A 23 -1.24 -12.03 17.41
CA SER A 23 -1.61 -11.01 16.41
C SER A 23 -2.11 -9.70 17.03
N GLY A 24 -2.54 -9.75 18.29
CA GLY A 24 -3.10 -8.63 19.02
C GLY A 24 -2.25 -8.17 20.20
N LYS A 25 -2.71 -7.10 20.85
CA LYS A 25 -2.10 -6.62 22.09
C LYS A 25 -2.24 -7.69 23.17
N VAL A 26 -1.12 -8.17 23.69
CA VAL A 26 -1.09 -9.16 24.77
C VAL A 26 -1.39 -8.47 26.10
N ASP A 27 -2.23 -9.07 26.94
CA ASP A 27 -2.51 -8.55 28.27
C ASP A 27 -1.29 -8.78 29.19
N ALA A 28 -0.55 -7.71 29.47
CA ALA A 28 0.64 -7.73 30.31
C ALA A 28 0.38 -8.14 31.78
N ARG A 29 -0.88 -8.26 32.19
CA ARG A 29 -1.25 -8.72 33.54
C ARG A 29 -1.16 -10.24 33.69
N LEU A 30 -1.18 -10.98 32.58
CA LEU A 30 -1.14 -12.45 32.60
C LEU A 30 0.15 -12.98 33.23
N LYS A 31 0.02 -14.04 34.04
CA LYS A 31 1.16 -14.68 34.71
C LYS A 31 2.20 -15.19 33.70
N LEU A 32 1.73 -15.79 32.59
CA LEU A 32 2.58 -16.29 31.51
C LEU A 32 3.38 -15.15 30.84
N TYR A 33 2.73 -14.00 30.58
CA TYR A 33 3.42 -12.84 30.01
C TYR A 33 4.53 -12.35 30.95
N LYS A 34 4.24 -12.21 32.24
CA LYS A 34 5.23 -11.79 33.24
C LYS A 34 6.40 -12.76 33.33
N TYR A 35 6.14 -14.06 33.25
CA TYR A 35 7.18 -15.08 33.24
C TYR A 35 8.08 -14.97 32.00
N ILE A 36 7.50 -14.86 30.80
CA ILE A 36 8.25 -14.71 29.54
C ILE A 36 9.02 -13.39 29.53
N SER A 37 8.42 -12.29 29.99
CA SER A 37 9.07 -10.99 30.07
C SER A 37 10.27 -10.97 31.02
N LYS A 38 10.25 -11.81 32.07
CA LYS A 38 11.34 -11.95 33.04
C LYS A 38 12.48 -12.86 32.53
N HIS A 39 12.17 -13.92 31.80
CA HIS A 39 13.14 -14.97 31.44
C HIS A 39 13.47 -15.03 29.93
N GLY A 40 12.86 -14.19 29.10
CA GLY A 40 13.04 -14.17 27.65
C GLY A 40 12.98 -12.76 27.08
N LYS A 41 12.83 -12.67 25.76
CA LYS A 41 12.72 -11.40 25.02
C LYS A 41 11.29 -11.20 24.54
N VAL A 42 10.70 -10.05 24.88
CA VAL A 42 9.39 -9.65 24.36
C VAL A 42 9.61 -8.57 23.29
N VAL A 43 9.05 -8.79 22.11
CA VAL A 43 9.10 -7.85 20.99
C VAL A 43 7.68 -7.49 20.60
N GLU A 44 7.34 -6.21 20.74
CA GLU A 44 6.04 -5.69 20.31
C GLU A 44 6.21 -5.04 18.93
N SER A 45 5.54 -5.58 17.91
CA SER A 45 5.50 -4.99 16.58
C SER A 45 4.23 -4.14 16.47
N THR A 46 4.40 -2.82 16.56
CA THR A 46 3.30 -1.87 16.37
C THR A 46 3.24 -1.42 14.92
N ILE A 47 2.03 -1.29 14.39
CA ILE A 47 1.81 -0.62 13.11
C ILE A 47 2.23 0.84 13.32
N LEU A 48 3.31 1.22 12.66
CA LEU A 48 3.83 2.57 12.74
C LEU A 48 2.92 3.53 11.97
N ASN A 49 2.64 4.70 12.55
CA ASN A 49 2.08 5.81 11.79
C ASN A 49 3.12 6.31 10.76
N GLU A 50 2.68 7.10 9.78
CA GLU A 50 3.53 7.54 8.66
C GLU A 50 4.85 8.19 9.12
N SER A 51 4.80 9.06 10.13
CA SER A 51 6.00 9.68 10.72
C SER A 51 6.95 8.66 11.35
N ASN A 52 6.41 7.66 12.03
CA ASN A 52 7.21 6.61 12.65
C ASN A 52 7.80 5.66 11.60
N VAL A 53 7.08 5.39 10.50
CA VAL A 53 7.61 4.61 9.37
C VAL A 53 8.81 5.30 8.74
N ILE A 54 8.75 6.62 8.54
CA ILE A 54 9.88 7.39 8.01
C ILE A 54 11.11 7.25 8.92
N ASN A 55 10.93 7.44 10.23
CA ASN A 55 12.03 7.30 11.20
C ASN A 55 12.58 5.88 11.25
N TRP A 56 11.71 4.87 11.14
CA TRP A 56 12.13 3.48 11.05
C TRP A 56 12.96 3.23 9.80
N LEU A 57 12.55 3.77 8.65
CA LEU A 57 13.26 3.59 7.38
C LEU A 57 14.67 4.19 7.41
N VAL A 58 14.82 5.37 8.01
CA VAL A 58 16.13 6.01 8.21
C VAL A 58 17.04 5.12 9.06
N LYS A 59 16.54 4.59 10.17
CA LYS A 59 17.31 3.66 11.02
C LYS A 59 17.64 2.36 10.31
N TYR A 60 16.70 1.82 9.55
CA TYR A 60 16.88 0.60 8.78
C TYR A 60 18.01 0.71 7.75
N ALA A 61 18.14 1.87 7.09
CA ALA A 61 19.24 2.14 6.16
C ALA A 61 20.58 2.33 6.90
N ASP A 62 20.56 3.01 8.04
CA ASP A 62 21.75 3.23 8.89
C ASP A 62 22.33 1.90 9.40
N GLU A 63 21.48 0.95 9.81
CA GLU A 63 21.87 -0.43 10.17
C GLU A 63 22.54 -1.21 9.02
N LYS A 64 22.45 -0.71 7.78
CA LYS A 64 23.07 -1.27 6.58
C LYS A 64 24.22 -0.43 6.03
N ASP A 65 24.73 0.50 6.83
CA ASP A 65 25.81 1.44 6.52
C ASP A 65 25.49 2.37 5.34
N VAL A 66 24.21 2.75 5.16
CA VAL A 66 23.78 3.70 4.13
C VAL A 66 22.98 4.84 4.74
N ASN A 67 23.44 6.06 4.50
CA ASN A 67 22.75 7.27 4.93
C ASN A 67 21.48 7.51 4.08
N LEU A 68 20.34 7.60 4.76
CA LEU A 68 19.07 7.95 4.16
C LEU A 68 18.53 9.21 4.84
N SER A 69 18.36 10.29 4.08
CA SER A 69 17.77 11.52 4.60
C SER A 69 16.26 11.37 4.83
N SER A 70 15.71 12.09 5.79
CA SER A 70 14.27 12.04 6.08
C SER A 70 13.40 12.53 4.90
N SER A 71 13.93 13.37 4.00
CA SER A 71 13.22 13.80 2.80
C SER A 71 13.08 12.65 1.80
N ILE A 72 14.18 11.96 1.50
CA ILE A 72 14.22 10.80 0.60
C ILE A 72 13.38 9.66 1.19
N ALA A 73 13.49 9.41 2.50
CA ALA A 73 12.67 8.41 3.19
C ALA A 73 11.17 8.70 3.04
N ARG A 74 10.77 9.97 3.13
CA ARG A 74 9.38 10.39 2.90
C ARG A 74 8.96 10.13 1.45
N THR A 75 9.81 10.43 0.48
CA THR A 75 9.54 10.15 -0.94
C THR A 75 9.37 8.65 -1.19
N ILE A 76 10.20 7.81 -0.56
CA ILE A 76 10.07 6.35 -0.63
C ILE A 76 8.75 5.88 -0.03
N VAL A 77 8.38 6.36 1.16
CA VAL A 77 7.09 6.03 1.80
C VAL A 77 5.91 6.50 0.96
N ASN A 78 6.00 7.64 0.27
CA ASN A 78 4.97 8.11 -0.63
C ASN A 78 4.79 7.21 -1.87
N HIS A 79 5.87 6.62 -2.37
CA HIS A 79 5.82 5.71 -3.53
C HIS A 79 5.41 4.29 -3.16
N VAL A 80 5.88 3.78 -2.02
CA VAL A 80 5.75 2.36 -1.62
C VAL A 80 4.61 2.13 -0.62
N GLY A 81 4.17 3.18 0.09
CA GLY A 81 3.23 3.09 1.20
C GLY A 81 3.91 2.77 2.53
N THR A 82 3.10 2.48 3.55
CA THR A 82 3.55 2.33 4.95
C THR A 82 3.83 0.90 5.39
N ASN A 83 3.73 -0.08 4.48
CA ASN A 83 3.99 -1.48 4.81
C ASN A 83 5.49 -1.72 4.97
N GLN A 84 5.96 -1.90 6.22
CA GLN A 84 7.38 -2.06 6.54
C GLN A 84 8.04 -3.25 5.82
N HIS A 85 7.31 -4.32 5.54
CA HIS A 85 7.87 -5.47 4.81
C HIS A 85 8.18 -5.12 3.35
N ILE A 86 7.26 -4.43 2.68
CA ILE A 86 7.46 -3.98 1.29
C ILE A 86 8.56 -2.90 1.26
N LEU A 87 8.51 -1.95 2.19
CA LEU A 87 9.52 -0.89 2.32
C LEU A 87 10.93 -1.44 2.52
N ALA A 88 11.11 -2.45 3.38
CA ALA A 88 12.41 -3.10 3.57
C ALA A 88 12.96 -3.65 2.23
N GLY A 89 12.11 -4.34 1.46
CA GLY A 89 12.50 -4.89 0.17
C GLY A 89 12.86 -3.83 -0.86
N GLU A 90 12.09 -2.75 -0.96
CA GLU A 90 12.38 -1.66 -1.90
C GLU A 90 13.63 -0.86 -1.49
N VAL A 91 13.81 -0.58 -0.21
CA VAL A 91 15.01 0.10 0.29
C VAL A 91 16.26 -0.76 0.12
N ASP A 92 16.17 -2.08 0.27
CA ASP A 92 17.30 -2.98 0.03
C ASP A 92 17.79 -2.92 -1.42
N LYS A 93 16.87 -2.78 -2.38
CA LYS A 93 17.23 -2.57 -3.80
C LYS A 93 17.97 -1.24 -3.98
N LEU A 94 17.49 -0.16 -3.36
CA LEU A 94 18.13 1.15 -3.43
C LEU A 94 19.51 1.15 -2.77
N ILE A 95 19.66 0.49 -1.63
CA ILE A 95 20.95 0.30 -0.95
C ILE A 95 21.92 -0.46 -1.85
N LEU A 96 21.45 -1.53 -2.49
CA LEU A 96 22.27 -2.30 -3.43
C LEU A 96 22.74 -1.46 -4.62
N LEU A 97 21.86 -0.63 -5.17
CA LEU A 97 22.20 0.32 -6.22
C LEU A 97 23.23 1.36 -5.76
N ALA A 98 23.04 1.96 -4.59
CA ALA A 98 24.01 2.93 -4.07
C ALA A 98 25.39 2.30 -3.86
N LYS A 99 25.43 1.09 -3.30
CA LYS A 99 26.68 0.34 -3.12
C LYS A 99 27.34 -0.05 -4.45
N SER A 100 26.58 -0.36 -5.49
CA SER A 100 27.16 -0.62 -6.83
C SER A 100 27.77 0.63 -7.48
N HIS A 101 27.36 1.81 -7.03
CA HIS A 101 27.96 3.10 -7.38
C HIS A 101 29.00 3.58 -6.35
N GLU A 102 29.45 2.70 -5.44
CA GLU A 102 30.41 3.02 -4.37
C GLU A 102 29.95 4.17 -3.45
N ARG A 103 28.63 4.35 -3.30
CA ARG A 103 28.02 5.34 -2.40
C ARG A 103 27.48 4.67 -1.14
N ASN A 104 27.63 5.37 -0.02
CA ASN A 104 27.01 5.04 1.27
C ASN A 104 25.85 5.99 1.60
N PHE A 105 25.21 6.58 0.61
CA PHE A 105 24.05 7.45 0.78
C PHE A 105 23.09 7.33 -0.40
N LEU A 106 21.80 7.49 -0.13
CA LEU A 106 20.77 7.55 -1.18
C LEU A 106 20.55 9.00 -1.66
N VAL A 107 20.25 9.14 -2.95
CA VAL A 107 19.87 10.42 -3.59
C VAL A 107 18.48 10.31 -4.21
N GLU A 108 17.85 11.44 -4.54
CA GLU A 108 16.50 11.46 -5.14
C GLU A 108 16.46 10.72 -6.49
N GLU A 109 17.56 10.74 -7.25
CA GLU A 109 17.66 10.03 -8.53
C GLU A 109 17.55 8.50 -8.37
N ASP A 110 17.98 7.94 -7.22
CA ASP A 110 17.90 6.49 -6.96
C ASP A 110 16.43 6.03 -6.87
N ILE A 111 15.55 6.92 -6.40
CA ILE A 111 14.12 6.66 -6.23
C ILE A 111 13.43 6.44 -7.59
N SER A 112 14.01 6.92 -8.69
CA SER A 112 13.47 6.67 -10.04
C SER A 112 13.33 5.18 -10.37
N ILE A 113 14.12 4.30 -9.73
CA ILE A 113 13.97 2.84 -9.85
C ILE A 113 12.69 2.34 -9.18
N LEU A 114 12.25 3.01 -8.11
CA LEU A 114 10.96 2.71 -7.46
C LEU A 114 9.78 3.11 -8.34
N ALA A 115 9.95 4.08 -9.24
CA ALA A 115 8.93 4.54 -10.18
C ALA A 115 8.57 3.52 -11.28
N GLY A 116 9.03 2.28 -11.18
CA GLY A 116 8.62 1.17 -12.04
C GLY A 116 8.60 -0.21 -11.39
N SER A 117 8.90 -0.34 -10.09
CA SER A 117 9.23 -1.64 -9.47
C SER A 117 8.14 -2.27 -8.62
N THR A 118 7.04 -1.57 -8.31
CA THR A 118 5.90 -2.16 -7.60
C THR A 118 4.62 -2.09 -8.43
N LEU A 119 3.88 -3.21 -8.48
CA LEU A 119 2.52 -3.25 -9.03
C LEU A 119 1.64 -2.17 -8.36
N GLU A 120 1.89 -1.84 -7.10
CA GLU A 120 1.19 -0.77 -6.38
C GLU A 120 1.53 0.64 -6.88
N ALA A 121 2.81 0.97 -7.12
CA ALA A 121 3.19 2.25 -7.75
C ALA A 121 2.55 2.39 -9.14
N SER A 122 2.58 1.31 -9.95
CA SER A 122 1.97 1.30 -11.30
C SER A 122 0.44 1.54 -11.27
N ARG A 123 -0.23 1.12 -10.19
CA ARG A 123 -1.68 1.34 -9.99
C ARG A 123 -1.97 2.80 -9.63
N TRP A 124 -1.14 3.43 -8.80
CA TRP A 124 -1.27 4.87 -8.50
C TRP A 124 -0.96 5.73 -9.72
N ASP A 125 0.10 5.40 -10.46
CA ASP A 125 0.46 6.06 -11.71
C ASP A 125 -0.65 5.92 -12.75
N LEU A 126 -1.33 4.75 -12.79
CA LEU A 126 -2.48 4.55 -13.67
C LEU A 126 -3.63 5.48 -13.28
N LEU A 127 -3.97 5.56 -11.99
CA LEU A 127 -5.03 6.47 -11.53
C LEU A 127 -4.66 7.93 -11.85
N GLU A 128 -3.42 8.33 -11.65
CA GLU A 128 -2.94 9.68 -11.99
C GLU A 128 -3.00 9.95 -13.50
N ALA A 129 -2.60 8.99 -14.34
CA ALA A 129 -2.70 9.09 -15.79
C ALA A 129 -4.17 9.20 -16.26
N ILE A 130 -5.09 8.44 -15.67
CA ILE A 130 -6.53 8.51 -15.96
C ILE A 130 -7.07 9.90 -15.57
N ASN A 131 -6.80 10.36 -14.35
CA ASN A 131 -7.35 11.60 -13.82
C ASN A 131 -6.76 12.85 -14.51
N SER A 132 -5.50 12.79 -14.93
CA SER A 132 -4.85 13.87 -15.70
C SER A 132 -5.26 13.90 -17.18
N GLY A 133 -5.96 12.85 -17.65
CA GLY A 133 -6.35 12.71 -19.06
C GLY A 133 -5.22 12.26 -19.98
N ASN A 134 -4.10 11.77 -19.43
CA ASN A 134 -2.98 11.26 -20.21
C ASN A 134 -3.29 9.86 -20.76
N LYS A 135 -4.09 9.83 -21.84
CA LYS A 135 -4.55 8.58 -22.49
C LYS A 135 -3.41 7.68 -22.93
N LYS A 136 -2.29 8.25 -23.39
CA LYS A 136 -1.14 7.46 -23.85
C LYS A 136 -0.53 6.68 -22.68
N LEU A 137 -0.24 7.36 -21.58
CA LEU A 137 0.33 6.75 -20.39
C LEU A 137 -0.63 5.75 -19.74
N SER A 138 -1.93 6.09 -19.65
CA SER A 138 -2.91 5.17 -19.05
C SER A 138 -3.02 3.86 -19.84
N LEU A 139 -3.04 3.92 -21.18
CA LEU A 139 -3.06 2.73 -22.03
C LEU A 139 -1.77 1.90 -21.89
N GLN A 140 -0.61 2.55 -21.79
CA GLN A 140 0.66 1.84 -21.56
C GLN A 140 0.64 1.08 -20.23
N LEU A 141 0.22 1.74 -19.14
CA LEU A 141 0.15 1.15 -17.81
C LEU A 141 -0.88 0.01 -17.72
N VAL A 142 -2.07 0.18 -18.32
CA VAL A 142 -3.07 -0.90 -18.39
C VAL A 142 -2.54 -2.11 -19.13
N ASN A 143 -1.90 -1.90 -20.28
CA ASN A 143 -1.34 -3.01 -21.06
C ASN A 143 -0.24 -3.75 -20.30
N GLN A 144 0.55 -3.05 -19.49
CA GLN A 144 1.57 -3.63 -18.61
C GLN A 144 0.93 -4.43 -17.45
N ILE A 145 -0.04 -3.84 -16.74
CA ILE A 145 -0.73 -4.48 -15.61
C ILE A 145 -1.43 -5.77 -16.07
N LEU A 146 -2.17 -5.69 -17.18
CA LEU A 146 -2.93 -6.84 -17.69
C LEU A 146 -2.08 -7.87 -18.44
N GLN A 147 -0.75 -7.70 -18.51
CA GLN A 147 0.15 -8.79 -18.91
C GLN A 147 -0.05 -10.01 -18.02
N ASN A 148 -0.32 -9.78 -16.74
CA ASN A 148 -0.75 -10.81 -15.80
C ASN A 148 -2.29 -10.92 -15.79
N PRO A 149 -2.88 -12.05 -16.24
CA PRO A 149 -4.33 -12.22 -16.24
C PRO A 149 -4.97 -12.10 -14.85
N ASN A 150 -4.23 -12.42 -13.79
CA ASN A 150 -4.70 -12.31 -12.41
C ASN A 150 -4.92 -10.86 -11.95
N GLU A 151 -4.43 -9.87 -12.70
CA GLU A 151 -4.55 -8.45 -12.37
C GLU A 151 -5.85 -7.81 -12.88
N PHE A 152 -6.64 -8.50 -13.71
CA PHE A 152 -7.91 -7.94 -14.20
C PHE A 152 -8.88 -7.63 -13.06
N GLN A 153 -9.16 -8.59 -12.19
CA GLN A 153 -10.11 -8.41 -11.09
C GLN A 153 -9.63 -7.36 -10.07
N PRO A 154 -8.34 -7.34 -9.64
CA PRO A 154 -7.77 -6.24 -8.87
C PRO A 154 -7.91 -4.87 -9.54
N LEU A 155 -7.65 -4.78 -10.85
CA LEU A 155 -7.76 -3.53 -11.60
C LEU A 155 -9.21 -3.01 -11.65
N VAL A 156 -10.19 -3.90 -11.87
CA VAL A 156 -11.61 -3.56 -11.79
C VAL A 156 -11.96 -3.03 -10.40
N GLY A 157 -11.49 -3.69 -9.34
CA GLY A 157 -11.68 -3.22 -7.95
C GLY A 157 -11.11 -1.83 -7.71
N LEU A 158 -9.90 -1.57 -8.21
CA LEU A 158 -9.22 -0.27 -8.11
C LEU A 158 -10.00 0.84 -8.81
N LEU A 159 -10.42 0.60 -10.07
CA LEU A 159 -11.18 1.58 -10.85
C LEU A 159 -12.56 1.84 -10.23
N ALA A 160 -13.23 0.80 -9.73
CA ALA A 160 -14.51 0.93 -9.03
C ALA A 160 -14.37 1.77 -7.76
N TRP A 161 -13.34 1.50 -6.95
CA TRP A 161 -13.02 2.30 -5.77
C TRP A 161 -12.74 3.77 -6.13
N GLN A 162 -11.96 4.02 -7.17
CA GLN A 162 -11.66 5.39 -7.63
C GLN A 162 -12.93 6.12 -8.07
N PHE A 163 -13.76 5.51 -8.91
CA PHE A 163 -15.00 6.15 -9.39
C PHE A 163 -15.99 6.38 -8.25
N ARG A 164 -16.14 5.43 -7.33
CA ARG A 164 -16.94 5.61 -6.10
C ARG A 164 -16.42 6.78 -5.28
N THR A 165 -15.10 6.85 -5.06
CA THR A 165 -14.47 7.92 -4.28
C THR A 165 -14.70 9.28 -4.92
N LEU A 166 -14.45 9.42 -6.22
CA LEU A 166 -14.73 10.67 -6.94
C LEU A 166 -16.22 11.05 -6.90
N TYR A 167 -17.12 10.07 -7.04
CA TYR A 167 -18.56 10.32 -6.96
C TYR A 167 -18.96 10.83 -5.56
N LEU A 168 -18.52 10.16 -4.49
CA LEU A 168 -18.81 10.58 -3.12
C LEU A 168 -18.24 11.97 -2.83
N VAL A 169 -17.03 12.27 -3.25
CA VAL A 169 -16.43 13.60 -3.04
C VAL A 169 -17.14 14.68 -3.88
N SER A 170 -17.78 14.31 -5.00
CA SER A 170 -18.55 15.24 -5.83
C SER A 170 -19.93 15.61 -5.25
N ARG A 171 -20.43 14.85 -4.26
CA ARG A 171 -21.70 15.10 -3.59
C ARG A 171 -21.59 16.35 -2.72
N LYS A 172 -22.39 17.38 -3.04
CA LYS A 172 -22.39 18.65 -2.30
C LYS A 172 -23.04 18.56 -0.91
N ASP A 173 -23.85 17.54 -0.69
CA ASP A 173 -24.58 17.27 0.55
C ASP A 173 -23.75 16.50 1.59
N LEU A 174 -22.57 15.99 1.22
CA LEU A 174 -21.67 15.29 2.13
C LEU A 174 -20.59 16.25 2.66
N THR A 175 -20.45 16.32 3.97
CA THR A 175 -19.39 17.07 4.63
C THR A 175 -18.08 16.29 4.66
N THR A 176 -16.99 16.95 5.04
CA THR A 176 -15.69 16.26 5.26
C THR A 176 -15.75 15.22 6.37
N VAL A 177 -16.65 15.39 7.34
CA VAL A 177 -16.87 14.43 8.43
C VAL A 177 -17.55 13.19 7.88
N ASP A 178 -18.64 13.36 7.13
CA ASP A 178 -19.37 12.24 6.49
C ASP A 178 -18.46 11.43 5.56
N LEU A 179 -17.63 12.12 4.77
CA LEU A 179 -16.65 11.48 3.88
C LEU A 179 -15.60 10.68 4.66
N ALA A 180 -15.14 11.19 5.81
CA ALA A 180 -14.18 10.48 6.66
C ALA A 180 -14.79 9.22 7.29
N GLU A 181 -16.06 9.26 7.68
CA GLU A 181 -16.82 8.09 8.16
C GLU A 181 -17.00 7.04 7.07
N LEU A 182 -17.18 7.48 5.81
CA LEU A 182 -17.22 6.62 4.63
C LEU A 182 -15.83 6.09 4.20
N GLY A 183 -14.78 6.36 4.98
CA GLY A 183 -13.43 5.86 4.74
C GLY A 183 -12.56 6.74 3.82
N ILE A 184 -13.05 7.91 3.40
CA ILE A 184 -12.31 8.85 2.55
C ILE A 184 -11.62 9.89 3.44
N LYS A 185 -10.31 9.75 3.65
CA LYS A 185 -9.55 10.59 4.59
C LYS A 185 -8.49 11.45 3.91
N GLY A 186 -8.18 12.59 4.54
CA GLY A 186 -7.00 13.44 4.32
C GLY A 186 -6.51 13.54 2.86
N TYR A 187 -5.48 12.77 2.55
CA TYR A 187 -4.80 12.76 1.24
C TYR A 187 -5.71 12.35 0.07
N VAL A 188 -6.49 11.27 0.23
CA VAL A 188 -7.41 10.78 -0.81
C VAL A 188 -8.48 11.83 -1.12
N LEU A 189 -8.99 12.51 -0.09
CA LEU A 189 -9.95 13.59 -0.24
C LEU A 189 -9.34 14.78 -1.02
N GLN A 190 -8.11 15.17 -0.72
CA GLN A 190 -7.43 16.28 -1.38
C GLN A 190 -7.16 15.98 -2.86
N LYS A 191 -6.62 14.79 -3.18
CA LYS A 191 -6.41 14.34 -4.57
C LYS A 191 -7.75 14.21 -5.31
N ALA A 192 -8.78 13.62 -4.71
CA ALA A 192 -10.09 13.49 -5.36
C ALA A 192 -10.69 14.87 -5.71
N ARG A 193 -10.58 15.86 -4.81
CA ARG A 193 -11.03 17.23 -5.07
C ARG A 193 -10.29 17.89 -6.23
N SER A 194 -8.97 17.70 -6.34
CA SER A 194 -8.19 18.27 -7.45
C SER A 194 -8.62 17.72 -8.81
N TYR A 195 -9.05 16.46 -8.86
CA TYR A 195 -9.52 15.80 -10.08
C TYR A 195 -10.94 16.20 -10.50
N LEU A 196 -11.81 16.53 -9.54
CA LEU A 196 -13.18 16.94 -9.81
C LEU A 196 -13.30 18.31 -10.49
N HIS A 197 -12.27 19.16 -10.42
CA HIS A 197 -12.25 20.42 -11.17
C HIS A 197 -12.36 20.23 -12.70
N LYS A 198 -12.00 19.04 -13.21
CA LYS A 198 -11.98 18.73 -14.64
C LYS A 198 -13.11 17.78 -15.08
N THR A 199 -13.91 17.25 -14.15
CA THR A 199 -14.86 16.15 -14.43
C THR A 199 -16.19 16.35 -13.70
N ASN A 200 -17.32 16.17 -14.40
CA ASN A 200 -18.67 16.22 -13.82
C ASN A 200 -19.08 14.87 -13.19
N SER A 201 -19.86 14.91 -12.10
CA SER A 201 -20.38 13.75 -11.36
C SER A 201 -21.15 12.76 -12.22
N GLN A 202 -21.92 13.25 -13.21
CA GLN A 202 -22.63 12.40 -14.16
C GLN A 202 -21.70 11.52 -15.01
N LYS A 203 -20.54 12.06 -15.45
CA LYS A 203 -19.56 11.29 -16.21
C LYS A 203 -18.96 10.16 -15.35
N ILE A 204 -18.68 10.45 -14.07
CA ILE A 204 -18.15 9.47 -13.12
C ILE A 204 -19.14 8.32 -12.92
N LEU A 205 -20.42 8.63 -12.75
CA LEU A 205 -21.46 7.62 -12.58
C LEU A 205 -21.59 6.72 -13.84
N VAL A 206 -21.55 7.32 -15.03
CA VAL A 206 -21.56 6.57 -16.30
C VAL A 206 -20.35 5.65 -16.41
N LEU A 207 -19.15 6.12 -16.06
CA LEU A 207 -17.93 5.30 -16.06
C LEU A 207 -18.03 4.14 -15.07
N HIS A 208 -18.58 4.37 -13.88
CA HIS A 208 -18.82 3.33 -12.89
C HIS A 208 -19.77 2.23 -13.41
N HIS A 209 -20.89 2.61 -14.05
CA HIS A 209 -21.81 1.64 -14.66
C HIS A 209 -21.16 0.88 -15.84
N LYS A 210 -20.41 1.57 -16.69
CA LYS A 210 -19.68 0.93 -17.80
C LYS A 210 -18.65 -0.07 -17.31
N LEU A 211 -17.94 0.23 -16.21
CA LEU A 211 -17.01 -0.70 -15.58
C LEU A 211 -17.72 -1.96 -15.06
N ALA A 212 -18.88 -1.82 -14.42
CA ALA A 212 -19.67 -2.95 -13.95
C ALA A 212 -20.16 -3.85 -15.10
N ASN A 213 -20.65 -3.25 -16.18
CA ASN A 213 -21.06 -4.00 -17.38
C ASN A 213 -19.87 -4.69 -18.05
N LEU A 214 -18.70 -4.04 -18.04
CA LEU A 214 -17.49 -4.62 -18.59
C LEU A 214 -17.03 -5.85 -17.80
N ASP A 215 -17.01 -5.76 -16.46
CA ASP A 215 -16.66 -6.89 -15.59
C ASP A 215 -17.53 -8.11 -15.88
N LEU A 216 -18.85 -7.89 -16.03
CA LEU A 216 -19.80 -8.93 -16.39
C LEU A 216 -19.53 -9.52 -17.79
N ALA A 217 -19.33 -8.67 -18.80
CA ALA A 217 -19.05 -9.11 -20.16
C ALA A 217 -17.74 -9.92 -20.28
N VAL A 218 -16.71 -9.56 -19.51
CA VAL A 218 -15.45 -10.32 -19.46
C VAL A 218 -15.67 -11.67 -18.80
N LYS A 219 -16.40 -11.73 -17.69
CA LYS A 219 -16.72 -12.98 -16.97
C LYS A 219 -17.58 -13.94 -17.79
N GLU A 220 -18.43 -13.41 -18.67
CA GLU A 220 -19.20 -14.19 -19.64
C GLU A 220 -18.42 -14.55 -20.91
N GLY A 221 -17.16 -14.12 -21.05
CA GLY A 221 -16.33 -14.37 -22.23
C GLY A 221 -16.76 -13.60 -23.48
N ARG A 222 -17.61 -12.57 -23.34
CA ARG A 222 -18.12 -11.77 -24.46
C ARG A 222 -17.09 -10.74 -24.97
N ILE A 223 -16.13 -10.35 -24.12
CA ILE A 223 -15.08 -9.41 -24.47
C ILE A 223 -13.77 -9.77 -23.77
N ASP A 224 -12.65 -9.55 -24.45
CA ASP A 224 -11.32 -9.65 -23.84
C ASP A 224 -11.11 -8.54 -22.79
N ALA A 225 -10.51 -8.90 -21.66
CA ALA A 225 -10.25 -8.02 -20.54
C ALA A 225 -9.47 -6.75 -20.92
N ARG A 226 -8.42 -6.89 -21.75
CA ARG A 226 -7.55 -5.78 -22.15
C ARG A 226 -8.28 -4.85 -23.09
N ILE A 227 -8.95 -5.41 -24.09
CA ILE A 227 -9.75 -4.63 -25.05
C ILE A 227 -10.82 -3.85 -24.30
N GLY A 228 -11.53 -4.51 -23.39
CA GLY A 228 -12.58 -3.91 -22.59
C GLY A 228 -12.13 -2.70 -21.76
N ILE A 229 -11.04 -2.83 -21.02
CA ILE A 229 -10.51 -1.72 -20.21
C ILE A 229 -9.99 -0.59 -21.10
N ASN A 230 -9.32 -0.91 -22.22
CA ASN A 230 -8.85 0.11 -23.16
C ASN A 230 -10.00 0.91 -23.79
N MET A 231 -11.12 0.24 -24.10
CA MET A 231 -12.34 0.92 -24.57
C MET A 231 -12.95 1.81 -23.49
N LEU A 232 -12.92 1.40 -22.23
CA LEU A 232 -13.44 2.22 -21.13
C LEU A 232 -12.63 3.51 -20.94
N LEU A 233 -11.29 3.43 -21.03
CA LEU A 233 -10.37 4.53 -20.73
C LEU A 233 -10.21 5.55 -21.87
N THR A 234 -10.73 5.25 -23.05
CA THR A 234 -10.61 6.13 -24.23
C THR A 234 -11.78 7.13 -24.39
N ILE A 235 -12.84 7.00 -23.57
CA ILE A 235 -14.11 7.76 -23.59
C ILE A 235 -14.02 9.11 -22.85
#